data_AF-A0A942GEW6-F1
#
_entry.id   AF-A0A942GEW6-F1
#
_cell.length_a   1.000
_cell.length_b   1.000
_cell.length_c   1.000
_cell.angle_alpha   90.00
_cell.angle_beta   90.00
_cell.angle_gamma   90.00
#
_symmetry.space_group_name_H-M   'P 1'
#
loop_
_entity.id
_entity.type
_entity.pdbx_description
1 polymer ?
#
loop_
_entity_poly.entity_id
_entity_poly.type
_entity_poly.pdbx_seq_one_letter_code
_entity_poly.pdbx_strand_id
1 'polypeptide(L)' 'MATPTPHISAAPGDFAEAVLLPGDPLRAKHIADNHLDDARQVNAVRNAFAYTGTYQGMPVSVLG' A
#
# COMPACT_ATOMS: atom_id res chain seq x y z
N MET A 1 11.35 -17.94 5.49
CA MET A 1 10.59 -16.89 4.78
C MET A 1 9.18 -16.88 5.33
N ALA A 2 8.64 -15.72 5.71
CA ALA A 2 7.25 -15.63 6.15
C ALA A 2 6.34 -15.94 4.96
N THR A 3 5.35 -16.80 5.15
CA THR A 3 4.37 -17.10 4.09
C THR A 3 3.40 -15.91 3.99
N PRO A 4 3.24 -15.29 2.81
CA PRO A 4 2.27 -14.21 2.65
C PRO A 4 0.84 -14.69 2.94
N THR A 5 -0.03 -13.77 3.32
CA THR A 5 -1.43 -14.12 3.61
C THR A 5 -2.20 -14.41 2.31
N PRO A 6 -3.34 -15.12 2.35
CA PRO A 6 -4.11 -15.43 1.15
C PRO A 6 -4.67 -14.21 0.37
N HIS A 7 -4.70 -13.03 0.99
CA HIS A 7 -5.30 -11.81 0.43
C HIS A 7 -4.28 -10.68 0.24
N ILE A 8 -3.17 -10.71 0.96
CA ILE A 8 -2.13 -9.68 0.97
C ILE A 8 -0.78 -10.38 0.80
N SER A 9 -0.18 -10.17 -0.37
CA SER A 9 1.09 -10.77 -0.81
C SER A 9 2.35 -10.01 -0.37
N ALA A 10 2.19 -8.94 0.39
CA ALA A 10 3.28 -8.11 0.89
C ALA A 10 4.15 -8.86 1.91
N ALA A 11 5.45 -8.58 1.90
CA ALA A 11 6.41 -9.09 2.87
C ALA A 11 6.33 -8.33 4.21
N PRO A 12 6.80 -8.91 5.32
CA PRO A 12 7.00 -8.16 6.56
C PRO A 12 7.89 -6.93 6.32
N GLY A 13 7.43 -5.75 6.73
CA GLY A 13 8.12 -4.48 6.50
C GLY A 13 7.73 -3.74 5.21
N ASP A 14 6.91 -4.34 4.33
CA ASP A 14 6.41 -3.65 3.14
C ASP A 14 5.35 -2.59 3.46
N PHE A 15 4.59 -2.76 4.55
CA PHE A 15 3.65 -1.76 5.05
C PHE A 15 4.32 -0.84 6.06
N ALA A 16 4.02 0.46 5.96
CA ALA A 16 4.31 1.43 6.99
C ALA A 16 3.39 1.21 8.21
N GLU A 17 3.77 1.81 9.34
CA GLU A 17 2.96 1.76 10.57
C GLU A 17 1.59 2.47 10.38
N ALA A 18 1.58 3.56 9.62
CA ALA A 18 0.35 4.28 9.26
C ALA A 18 -0.22 3.79 7.92
N VAL A 19 -1.48 3.36 7.92
CA VAL A 19 -2.17 2.83 6.72
C VAL A 19 -3.51 3.53 6.50
N LEU A 20 -3.69 4.12 5.32
CA LEU A 20 -4.97 4.65 4.84
C LEU A 20 -5.76 3.54 4.14
N LEU A 21 -7.06 3.44 4.41
CA LEU A 21 -7.93 2.35 3.93
C LEU A 21 -9.12 2.86 3.09
N PRO A 22 -8.90 3.38 1.87
CA PRO A 22 -9.99 3.60 0.93
C PRO A 22 -10.62 2.26 0.50
N GLY A 23 -11.92 2.24 0.18
CA GLY A 23 -12.60 1.02 -0.27
C GLY A 23 -12.53 0.72 -1.77
N ASP A 24 -11.86 1.57 -2.57
CA ASP A 24 -11.73 1.42 -4.02
C ASP A 24 -10.25 1.33 -4.39
N PRO A 25 -9.80 0.27 -5.11
CA PRO A 25 -8.41 0.10 -5.50
C PRO A 25 -7.89 1.20 -6.41
N LEU A 26 -8.76 1.79 -7.24
CA LEU A 26 -8.37 2.91 -8.09
C LEU A 26 -8.19 4.19 -7.26
N ARG A 27 -8.88 4.31 -6.13
CA ARG A 27 -8.63 5.38 -5.16
C ARG A 27 -7.32 5.17 -4.41
N ALA A 28 -6.98 3.94 -4.04
CA ALA A 28 -5.68 3.62 -3.47
C ALA A 28 -4.54 4.00 -4.44
N LYS A 29 -4.68 3.63 -5.71
CA LYS A 29 -3.74 4.03 -6.77
C LYS A 29 -3.67 5.55 -6.95
N HIS A 30 -4.82 6.22 -7.01
CA HIS A 30 -4.86 7.68 -7.16
C HIS A 30 -4.13 8.40 -6.03
N ILE A 31 -4.32 7.96 -4.77
CA ILE A 31 -3.61 8.55 -3.63
C ILE A 31 -2.11 8.29 -3.75
N ALA A 32 -1.70 7.07 -4.10
CA ALA A 32 -0.30 6.71 -4.25
C ALA A 32 0.39 7.56 -5.34
N ASP A 33 -0.23 7.72 -6.51
CA ASP A 33 0.36 8.44 -7.64
C ASP A 33 0.48 9.96 -7.40
N ASN A 34 -0.44 10.55 -6.62
CA ASN A 34 -0.58 12.01 -6.52
C ASN A 34 -0.13 12.59 -5.18
N HIS A 35 -0.01 11.76 -4.13
CA HIS A 35 0.27 12.24 -2.78
C HIS A 35 1.45 11.56 -2.10
N LEU A 36 1.92 10.41 -2.59
CA LEU A 36 3.08 9.74 -2.01
C LEU A 36 4.32 9.94 -2.87
N ASP A 37 5.42 10.30 -2.22
CA ASP A 37 6.75 10.22 -2.82
C ASP A 37 7.25 8.76 -2.77
N ASP A 38 8.01 8.34 -3.79
CA ASP A 38 8.60 7.00 -3.91
C ASP A 38 7.60 5.84 -3.72
N ALA A 39 6.37 6.03 -4.18
CA ALA A 39 5.29 5.06 -4.03
C ALA A 39 5.62 3.73 -4.75
N ARG A 40 5.64 2.64 -4.00
CA ARG A 40 5.81 1.27 -4.51
C ARG A 40 4.57 0.45 -4.23
N GLN A 41 4.08 -0.25 -5.24
CA GLN A 41 2.99 -1.21 -5.06
C GLN A 41 3.49 -2.46 -4.32
N VAL A 42 2.84 -2.80 -3.20
CA VAL A 42 3.19 -3.94 -2.33
C VAL A 42 2.12 -5.04 -2.34
N ASN A 43 0.92 -4.76 -2.86
CA ASN A 43 -0.11 -5.78 -3.09
C ASN A 43 -0.95 -5.47 -4.33
N ALA A 44 -1.35 -6.52 -5.04
CA ALA A 44 -2.34 -6.48 -6.11
C ALA A 44 -3.34 -7.65 -6.05
N VAL A 45 -3.22 -8.53 -5.06
CA VAL A 45 -4.04 -9.73 -4.94
C VAL A 45 -5.51 -9.34 -4.75
N ARG A 46 -6.41 -9.96 -5.54
CA ARG A 46 -7.87 -9.76 -5.48
C ARG A 46 -8.32 -8.30 -5.66
N ASN A 47 -7.55 -7.50 -6.40
CA ASN A 47 -7.78 -6.06 -6.54
C ASN A 47 -7.76 -5.29 -5.20
N ALA A 48 -7.07 -5.80 -4.18
CA ALA A 48 -6.75 -5.04 -2.97
C ALA A 48 -5.40 -4.35 -3.18
N PHE A 49 -5.40 -3.27 -3.95
CA PHE A 49 -4.18 -2.55 -4.31
C PHE A 49 -3.60 -1.88 -3.08
N ALA A 50 -2.32 -2.18 -2.82
CA ALA A 50 -1.59 -1.57 -1.72
C ALA A 50 -0.33 -0.90 -2.22
N TYR A 51 -0.05 0.29 -1.70
CA TYR A 51 1.14 1.07 -2.01
C TYR A 51 1.78 1.55 -0.72
N THR A 52 3.10 1.66 -0.71
CA THR A 52 3.88 2.25 0.38
C THR A 52 4.83 3.27 -0.21
N GLY A 53 4.87 4.45 0.40
CA GLY A 53 5.77 5.55 0.04
C GLY A 53 5.92 6.49 1.23
N THR A 54 6.26 7.75 0.97
CA THR A 54 6.31 8.78 2.02
C THR A 54 5.37 9.94 1.73
N TYR A 55 4.72 10.46 2.77
CA TYR A 55 3.97 11.70 2.73
C TYR A 55 4.62 12.69 3.69
N GLN A 56 5.13 13.82 3.19
CA GLN A 56 5.83 14.83 4.00
C GLN A 56 6.99 14.22 4.81
N GLY A 57 7.73 13.27 4.22
CA GLY A 57 8.82 12.55 4.86
C GLY A 57 8.40 11.46 5.87
N MET A 58 7.10 11.27 6.10
CA MET A 58 6.59 10.19 6.96
C MET A 58 6.22 8.97 6.12
N PRO A 59 6.64 7.75 6.50
CA PRO A 59 6.24 6.53 5.78
C PRO A 59 4.75 6.28 5.97
N VAL A 60 4.04 6.11 4.86
CA VAL A 60 2.59 5.87 4.83
C VAL A 60 2.29 4.80 3.79
N SER A 61 1.36 3.92 4.12
CA SER A 61 0.77 2.97 3.18
C SER A 61 -0.67 3.31 2.87
N VAL A 62 -1.15 2.90 1.70
CA VAL A 62 -2.54 3.00 1.27
C VAL A 62 -2.96 1.65 0.76
N LEU A 63 -4.06 1.09 1.26
CA LEU A 63 -4.62 -0.20 0.84
C LEU A 63 -6.10 -0.04 0.53
N GLY A 64 -6.53 -0.44 -0.67
CA GLY A 64 -7.93 -0.41 -1.10
C GLY A 64 -8.22 -1.29 -2.30
#